data_AF-A0A7W4NSH1-F1
#
_entry.id   AF-A0A7W4NSH1-F1
#
_cell.length_a   1.000
_cell.length_b   1.000
_cell.length_c   1.000
_cell.angle_alpha   90.00
_cell.angle_beta   90.00
_cell.angle_gamma   90.00
#
_symmetry.space_group_name_H-M   'P 1'
#
loop_
_entity.id
_entity.type
_entity.pdbx_description
1 polymer ?
#
loop_
_entity_poly.entity_id
_entity_poly.type
_entity_poly.pdbx_seq_one_letter_code
_entity_poly.pdbx_strand_id
1 'polypeptide(L)'
;MAESRRPKRDAYRTAQFRDIARGIVAKDRNDRREGFSVDTAGAIARALERAFREGFIAAHEADETFASTVPSGSGRDGPIDWLLIPPRPSNAFWTCCLFILGEDGQVESSGCLQPITTVRGTPGWRLIVGGSRNLTDEFGDRTIQPLLRLGLLQVLHTSPELLGISPLGYETWMDFRARGGRYPEDSLKPLPDSR
;
A
#
# COMPACT_ATOMS: atom_id res chain seq x y z
N MET A 1 -40.06 -2.83 14.52
CA MET A 1 -39.25 -2.31 13.40
C MET A 1 -37.81 -2.63 13.73
N ALA A 2 -37.17 -3.54 13.00
CA ALA A 2 -35.78 -3.91 13.24
C ALA A 2 -34.89 -2.79 12.68
N GLU A 3 -34.15 -2.12 13.56
CA GLU A 3 -33.17 -1.11 13.18
C GLU A 3 -32.07 -1.80 12.36
N SER A 4 -32.00 -1.48 11.07
CA SER A 4 -30.97 -2.00 10.17
C SER A 4 -29.60 -1.50 10.65
N ARG A 5 -28.94 -2.28 11.50
CA ARG A 5 -27.52 -2.10 11.82
C ARG A 5 -26.76 -2.27 10.53
N ARG A 6 -26.41 -1.15 9.89
CA ARG A 6 -25.48 -1.17 8.76
C ARG A 6 -24.18 -1.82 9.25
N PRO A 7 -23.71 -2.89 8.60
CA PRO A 7 -22.46 -3.52 8.98
C PRO A 7 -21.32 -2.50 8.91
N LYS A 8 -20.44 -2.52 9.91
CA LYS A 8 -19.27 -1.64 9.97
C LYS A 8 -18.42 -1.88 8.72
N ARG A 9 -17.95 -0.80 8.09
CA ARG A 9 -17.09 -0.92 6.90
C ARG A 9 -15.78 -1.63 7.26
N ASP A 10 -15.50 -2.70 6.54
CA ASP A 10 -14.22 -3.41 6.58
C ASP A 10 -13.21 -2.68 5.68
N ALA A 11 -12.13 -2.20 6.28
CA ALA A 11 -11.07 -1.46 5.59
C ALA A 11 -10.32 -2.34 4.58
N TYR A 12 -10.11 -3.63 4.88
CA TYR A 12 -9.40 -4.56 4.00
C TYR A 12 -10.23 -4.87 2.76
N ARG A 13 -11.50 -5.23 2.93
CA ARG A 13 -12.42 -5.44 1.80
C ARG A 13 -12.56 -4.19 0.94
N THR A 14 -12.62 -3.02 1.58
CA THR A 14 -12.66 -1.75 0.86
C THR A 14 -11.39 -1.52 0.05
N ALA A 15 -10.21 -1.86 0.57
CA ALA A 15 -8.95 -1.75 -0.13
C ALA A 15 -8.87 -2.71 -1.32
N GLN A 16 -9.19 -4.00 -1.12
CA GLN A 16 -9.25 -5.01 -2.18
C GLN A 16 -10.19 -4.59 -3.32
N PHE A 17 -11.40 -4.14 -2.99
CA PHE A 17 -12.37 -3.69 -3.99
C PHE A 17 -11.85 -2.49 -4.79
N ARG A 18 -11.18 -1.53 -4.13
CA ARG A 18 -10.58 -0.38 -4.80
C ARG A 18 -9.44 -0.78 -5.73
N ASP A 19 -8.64 -1.78 -5.38
CA ASP A 19 -7.58 -2.29 -6.25
C ASP A 19 -8.13 -3.01 -7.48
N ILE A 20 -9.18 -3.83 -7.31
CA ILE A 20 -9.90 -4.45 -8.43
C ILE A 20 -10.44 -3.35 -9.38
N ALA A 21 -11.11 -2.33 -8.84
CA ALA A 21 -11.65 -1.23 -9.63
C ALA A 21 -10.55 -0.48 -10.40
N ARG A 22 -9.39 -0.23 -9.77
CA ARG A 22 -8.24 0.39 -10.45
C ARG A 22 -7.68 -0.51 -11.55
N GLY A 23 -7.57 -1.81 -11.31
CA GLY A 23 -7.12 -2.79 -12.31
C GLY A 23 -8.00 -2.78 -13.56
N ILE A 24 -9.33 -2.71 -13.37
CA ILE A 24 -10.29 -2.61 -14.47
C ILE A 24 -10.05 -1.33 -15.29
N VAL A 25 -9.94 -0.17 -14.65
CA VAL A 25 -9.73 1.12 -15.33
C VAL A 25 -8.36 1.18 -16.02
N ALA A 26 -7.31 0.64 -15.39
CA ALA A 26 -5.98 0.59 -15.97
C ALA A 26 -5.95 -0.28 -17.24
N LYS A 27 -6.56 -1.47 -17.18
CA LYS A 27 -6.72 -2.36 -18.34
C LYS A 27 -7.54 -1.70 -19.45
N ASP A 28 -8.68 -1.09 -19.10
CA ASP A 28 -9.52 -0.35 -20.05
C ASP A 28 -8.75 0.76 -20.78
N ARG A 29 -7.98 1.56 -20.05
CA ARG A 29 -7.13 2.61 -20.64
C ARG A 29 -6.06 2.04 -21.56
N ASN A 30 -5.43 0.93 -21.18
CA ASN A 30 -4.42 0.26 -21.98
C ASN A 30 -5.01 -0.32 -23.26
N ASP A 31 -6.09 -1.08 -23.15
CA ASP A 31 -6.76 -1.75 -24.27
C ASP A 31 -7.26 -0.71 -25.30
N ARG A 32 -7.81 0.44 -24.85
CA ARG A 32 -8.14 1.55 -25.75
C ARG A 32 -6.93 2.15 -26.48
N ARG A 33 -5.79 2.28 -25.79
CA ARG A 33 -4.56 2.85 -26.38
C ARG A 33 -4.01 1.93 -27.48
N GLU A 34 -4.09 0.63 -27.28
CA GLU A 34 -3.62 -0.38 -28.24
C GLU A 34 -4.68 -0.75 -29.31
N GLY A 35 -5.86 -0.12 -29.28
CA GLY A 35 -6.91 -0.34 -30.28
C GLY A 35 -7.75 -1.62 -30.08
N PHE A 36 -7.68 -2.25 -28.92
CA PHE A 36 -8.49 -3.42 -28.58
C PHE A 36 -9.92 -3.02 -28.16
N SER A 37 -10.87 -3.93 -28.39
CA SER A 37 -12.24 -3.80 -27.87
C SER A 37 -12.27 -3.88 -26.35
N VAL A 38 -13.11 -3.07 -25.69
CA VAL A 38 -13.13 -2.98 -24.22
C VAL A 38 -14.51 -3.31 -23.65
N ASP A 39 -14.55 -4.21 -22.65
CA ASP A 39 -15.74 -4.58 -21.87
C ASP A 39 -15.60 -4.12 -20.40
N THR A 40 -15.59 -2.81 -20.19
CA THR A 40 -15.48 -2.22 -18.85
C THR A 40 -16.72 -2.53 -18.01
N ALA A 41 -17.90 -2.48 -18.62
CA ALA A 41 -19.17 -2.70 -17.95
C ALA A 41 -19.29 -4.15 -17.43
N GLY A 42 -18.95 -5.15 -18.26
CA GLY A 42 -18.92 -6.53 -17.83
C GLY A 42 -17.83 -6.80 -16.78
N ALA A 43 -16.67 -6.15 -16.89
CA ALA A 43 -15.62 -6.26 -15.87
C ALA A 43 -16.08 -5.72 -14.50
N ILE A 44 -16.79 -4.59 -14.48
CA ILE A 44 -17.40 -4.04 -13.26
C ILE A 44 -18.48 -4.97 -12.72
N ALA A 45 -19.37 -5.49 -13.58
CA ALA A 45 -20.43 -6.42 -13.16
C ALA A 45 -19.86 -7.67 -12.47
N ARG A 46 -18.82 -8.28 -13.07
CA ARG A 46 -18.12 -9.44 -12.50
C ARG A 46 -17.45 -9.11 -11.16
N ALA A 47 -16.82 -7.94 -11.05
CA ALA A 47 -16.19 -7.50 -9.80
C ALA A 47 -17.22 -7.27 -8.68
N LEU A 48 -18.37 -6.68 -9.00
CA LEU A 48 -19.46 -6.49 -8.04
C LEU A 48 -20.06 -7.83 -7.60
N GLU A 49 -20.32 -8.75 -8.54
CA GLU A 49 -20.84 -10.08 -8.23
C GLU A 49 -19.90 -10.85 -7.32
N ARG A 50 -18.59 -10.81 -7.63
CA ARG A 50 -17.56 -11.45 -6.82
C ARG A 50 -17.51 -10.86 -5.40
N ALA A 51 -17.45 -9.53 -5.28
CA ALA A 51 -17.42 -8.86 -3.98
C ALA A 51 -18.68 -9.15 -3.15
N PHE A 52 -19.85 -9.26 -3.79
CA PHE A 52 -21.09 -9.65 -3.13
C PHE A 52 -21.02 -11.11 -2.63
N ARG A 53 -20.57 -12.04 -3.49
CA ARG A 53 -20.45 -13.46 -3.14
C ARG A 53 -19.48 -13.67 -1.97
N GLU A 54 -18.30 -13.05 -2.03
CA GLU A 54 -17.30 -13.07 -0.96
C GLU A 54 -17.87 -12.48 0.34
N GLY A 55 -18.60 -11.37 0.25
CA GLY A 55 -19.28 -10.77 1.40
C GLY A 55 -20.38 -11.66 2.00
N PHE A 56 -21.12 -12.37 1.16
CA PHE A 56 -22.21 -13.27 1.56
C PHE A 56 -21.69 -14.54 2.23
N ILE A 57 -20.66 -15.17 1.64
CA ILE A 57 -19.97 -16.35 2.21
C ILE A 57 -19.40 -15.98 3.58
N ALA A 58 -18.63 -14.89 3.66
CA ALA A 58 -18.03 -14.49 4.93
C ALA A 58 -19.05 -14.08 6.00
N ALA A 59 -20.24 -13.58 5.60
CA ALA A 59 -21.31 -13.30 6.56
C ALA A 59 -21.97 -14.58 7.09
N HIS A 60 -22.09 -15.62 6.25
CA HIS A 60 -22.59 -16.93 6.68
C HIS A 60 -21.56 -17.68 7.54
N GLU A 61 -20.27 -17.61 7.18
CA GLU A 61 -19.18 -18.21 7.96
C GLU A 61 -18.96 -17.49 9.31
N ALA A 62 -19.15 -16.16 9.36
CA ALA A 62 -19.07 -15.39 10.60
C ALA A 62 -20.22 -15.67 11.59
N ASP A 63 -21.33 -16.27 11.13
CA ASP A 63 -22.42 -16.75 11.99
C ASP A 63 -22.05 -18.08 12.70
N GLU A 64 -21.04 -18.81 12.19
CA GLU A 64 -20.54 -20.05 12.79
C GLU A 64 -19.16 -19.90 13.48
N THR A 65 -18.40 -18.84 13.22
CA THR A 65 -17.07 -18.67 13.84
C THR A 65 -16.72 -17.20 14.14
N PHE A 66 -16.82 -16.87 15.43
CA PHE A 66 -16.15 -15.80 16.16
C PHE A 66 -16.33 -14.32 15.75
N ALA A 67 -16.82 -13.59 16.75
CA ALA A 67 -16.65 -12.16 17.02
C ALA A 67 -15.46 -11.48 16.31
N SER A 68 -15.81 -10.66 15.32
CA SER A 68 -15.44 -9.24 15.25
C SER A 68 -14.07 -8.86 15.83
N THR A 69 -12.98 -9.21 15.13
CA THR A 69 -11.70 -8.50 15.32
C THR A 69 -11.73 -7.21 14.52
N VAL A 70 -12.28 -6.17 15.14
CA VAL A 70 -12.12 -4.78 14.69
C VAL A 70 -10.81 -4.27 15.31
N PRO A 71 -9.79 -3.86 14.54
CA PRO A 71 -8.77 -2.99 15.09
C PRO A 71 -9.37 -1.58 15.15
N SER A 72 -9.92 -1.24 16.31
CA SER A 72 -10.10 0.16 16.71
C SER A 72 -8.71 0.74 16.92
N GLY A 73 -8.43 1.89 16.30
CA GLY A 73 -7.14 2.54 16.42
C GLY A 73 -6.88 3.00 17.86
N SER A 74 -5.91 2.34 18.50
CA SER A 74 -5.01 2.87 19.54
C SER A 74 -4.10 1.72 19.98
N GLY A 75 -2.85 1.72 19.52
CA GLY A 75 -1.87 0.65 19.76
C GLY A 75 -1.93 -0.46 18.70
N ARG A 76 -1.34 -0.22 17.53
CA ARG A 76 -1.16 -1.28 16.52
C ARG A 76 0.21 -1.91 16.78
N ASP A 77 0.25 -2.97 17.57
CA ASP A 77 1.45 -3.80 17.74
C ASP A 77 1.61 -4.67 16.48
N GLY A 78 2.31 -4.14 15.48
CA GLY A 78 2.75 -4.94 14.33
C GLY A 78 2.74 -4.23 12.98
N PRO A 79 3.34 -4.87 11.96
CA PRO A 79 3.50 -4.31 10.62
C PRO A 79 2.16 -3.96 9.97
N ILE A 80 2.17 -2.91 9.14
CA ILE A 80 1.01 -2.50 8.37
C ILE A 80 0.89 -3.43 7.16
N ASP A 81 -0.28 -4.07 6.99
CA ASP A 81 -0.56 -4.78 5.75
C ASP A 81 -0.40 -3.84 4.53
N TRP A 82 0.44 -4.24 3.60
CA TRP A 82 0.82 -3.47 2.41
C TRP A 82 -0.39 -2.98 1.61
N LEU A 83 -1.47 -3.77 1.57
CA LEU A 83 -2.70 -3.43 0.86
C LEU A 83 -3.40 -2.18 1.42
N LEU A 84 -3.14 -1.84 2.68
CA LEU A 84 -3.70 -0.65 3.33
C LEU A 84 -2.94 0.64 2.98
N ILE A 85 -1.74 0.53 2.41
CA ILE A 85 -0.96 1.69 1.96
C ILE A 85 -1.55 2.16 0.62
N PRO A 86 -1.94 3.44 0.46
CA PRO A 86 -2.53 3.89 -0.80
C PRO A 86 -1.54 3.72 -1.97
N PRO A 87 -2.00 3.48 -3.22
CA PRO A 87 -1.11 2.99 -4.30
C PRO A 87 0.08 3.90 -4.65
N ARG A 88 -0.15 5.22 -4.69
CA ARG A 88 0.95 6.16 -4.97
C ARG A 88 1.96 6.20 -3.81
N PRO A 89 1.52 6.36 -2.55
CA PRO A 89 2.37 6.17 -1.38
C PRO A 89 3.08 4.81 -1.32
N SER A 90 2.42 3.69 -1.64
CA SER A 90 3.04 2.35 -1.57
C SER A 90 4.16 2.19 -2.58
N ASN A 91 4.02 2.72 -3.81
CA ASN A 91 5.10 2.75 -4.80
C ASN A 91 6.30 3.58 -4.31
N ALA A 92 6.03 4.76 -3.76
CA ALA A 92 7.08 5.62 -3.20
C ALA A 92 7.78 4.94 -2.01
N PHE A 93 7.00 4.31 -1.13
CA PHE A 93 7.52 3.61 0.03
C PHE A 93 8.37 2.39 -0.36
N TRP A 94 7.89 1.57 -1.31
CA TRP A 94 8.67 0.47 -1.89
C TRP A 94 10.02 0.95 -2.41
N THR A 95 10.02 2.05 -3.17
CA THR A 95 11.24 2.66 -3.72
C THR A 95 12.18 3.08 -2.59
N CYS A 96 11.66 3.76 -1.57
CA CYS A 96 12.45 4.14 -0.40
C CYS A 96 13.04 2.92 0.31
N CYS A 97 12.23 1.90 0.60
CA CYS A 97 12.69 0.68 1.26
C CYS A 97 13.75 -0.05 0.44
N LEU A 98 13.53 -0.25 -0.86
CA LEU A 98 14.47 -0.94 -1.73
C LEU A 98 15.85 -0.28 -1.72
N PHE A 99 15.89 1.05 -1.80
CA PHE A 99 17.14 1.78 -1.94
C PHE A 99 17.80 2.18 -0.61
N ILE A 100 17.04 2.31 0.47
CA ILE A 100 17.57 2.59 1.82
C ILE A 100 17.96 1.30 2.54
N LEU A 101 17.20 0.22 2.36
CA LEU A 101 17.41 -1.04 3.10
C LEU A 101 18.04 -2.15 2.24
N GLY A 102 17.98 -2.04 0.91
CA GLY A 102 18.44 -3.07 -0.02
C GLY A 102 17.42 -4.20 -0.23
N GLU A 103 17.76 -5.14 -1.12
CA GLU A 103 16.91 -6.30 -1.45
C GLU A 103 16.89 -7.37 -0.34
N ASP A 104 17.99 -7.52 0.40
CA ASP A 104 18.21 -8.58 1.40
C ASP A 104 18.43 -8.04 2.83
N GLY A 105 18.21 -6.74 3.07
CA GLY A 105 18.57 -6.09 4.34
C GLY A 105 20.08 -6.06 4.60
N GLN A 106 20.90 -6.43 3.61
CA GLN A 106 22.36 -6.57 3.69
C GLN A 106 23.14 -5.43 3.01
N VAL A 107 22.56 -4.24 2.92
CA VAL A 107 23.31 -3.07 2.46
C VAL A 107 23.20 -1.96 3.48
N GLU A 108 24.35 -1.52 3.99
CA GLU A 108 24.56 -0.29 4.76
C GLU A 108 24.34 0.97 3.89
N SER A 109 23.35 0.96 3.01
CA SER A 109 22.99 2.12 2.21
C SER A 109 22.28 3.11 3.10
N SER A 110 23.05 3.92 3.84
CA SER A 110 22.51 5.10 4.50
C SER A 110 21.80 5.96 3.44
N GLY A 111 20.49 6.07 3.56
CA GLY A 111 19.67 6.84 2.64
C GLY A 111 18.54 7.54 3.37
N CYS A 112 18.12 8.67 2.84
CA CYS A 112 17.10 9.52 3.43
C CYS A 112 16.33 10.28 2.36
N LEU A 113 15.16 10.78 2.74
CA LEU A 113 14.43 11.75 1.93
C LEU A 113 14.79 13.15 2.39
N GLN A 114 15.24 13.97 1.44
CA GLN A 114 15.52 15.38 1.66
C GLN A 114 14.40 16.24 1.04
N PRO A 115 13.95 17.31 1.72
CA PRO A 115 12.96 18.22 1.16
C PRO A 115 13.57 18.97 -0.03
N ILE A 116 12.78 19.09 -1.10
CA ILE A 116 13.15 19.81 -2.32
C ILE A 116 11.97 20.64 -2.83
N THR A 117 12.28 21.61 -3.70
CA THR A 117 11.29 22.16 -4.61
C THR A 117 11.32 21.32 -5.88
N THR A 118 10.20 20.65 -6.18
CA THR A 118 10.06 19.82 -7.40
C THR A 118 10.18 20.68 -8.66
N VAL A 119 10.40 20.04 -9.81
CA VAL A 119 10.45 20.73 -11.13
C VAL A 119 9.20 21.57 -11.42
N ARG A 120 8.06 21.25 -10.81
CA ARG A 120 6.78 21.99 -10.93
C ARG A 120 6.66 23.19 -9.99
N GLY A 121 7.70 23.50 -9.22
CA GLY A 121 7.69 24.58 -8.22
C GLY A 121 6.92 24.25 -6.93
N THR A 122 6.51 22.99 -6.74
CA THR A 122 5.78 22.57 -5.54
C THR A 122 6.70 21.87 -4.53
N PRO A 123 6.38 21.88 -3.21
CA PRO A 123 7.11 21.11 -2.21
C PRO A 123 7.12 19.62 -2.53
N GLY A 124 8.27 18.98 -2.34
CA GLY A 124 8.44 17.56 -2.50
C GLY A 124 9.67 17.04 -1.76
N TRP A 125 10.01 15.80 -2.06
CA TRP A 125 11.01 15.02 -1.37
C TRP A 125 11.86 14.28 -2.40
N ARG A 126 13.17 14.24 -2.19
CA ARG A 126 14.11 13.51 -3.04
C ARG A 126 14.80 12.43 -2.24
N LEU A 127 14.91 11.25 -2.82
CA LEU A 127 15.65 10.14 -2.24
C LEU A 127 17.16 10.32 -2.47
N ILE A 128 17.91 10.34 -1.38
CA ILE A 128 19.37 10.42 -1.35
C ILE A 128 19.89 9.10 -0.79
N VAL A 129 20.83 8.47 -1.48
CA VAL A 129 21.44 7.19 -1.08
C VAL A 129 22.96 7.33 -1.15
N GLY A 130 23.67 6.90 -0.11
CA GLY A 130 25.13 6.96 -0.06
C GLY A 130 25.78 6.07 -1.13
N GLY A 131 26.77 6.61 -1.86
CA GLY A 131 27.70 5.83 -2.69
C GLY A 131 27.61 6.01 -4.22
N SER A 132 26.49 6.43 -4.81
CA SER A 132 26.43 6.87 -6.23
C SER A 132 25.06 7.38 -6.64
N ARG A 133 25.07 8.53 -7.36
CA ARG A 133 23.96 9.25 -8.01
C ARG A 133 22.69 9.42 -7.17
N ASN A 134 22.38 10.66 -6.82
CA ASN A 134 21.02 11.08 -6.47
C ASN A 134 20.03 10.39 -7.42
N LEU A 135 19.17 9.53 -6.88
CA LEU A 135 18.08 9.00 -7.67
C LEU A 135 17.21 10.20 -8.04
N THR A 136 16.86 10.30 -9.32
CA THR A 136 16.00 11.37 -9.85
C THR A 136 14.56 11.26 -9.36
N ASP A 137 14.25 10.28 -8.52
CA ASP A 137 12.91 10.07 -8.00
C ASP A 137 12.56 11.16 -6.99
N GLU A 138 11.79 12.13 -7.51
CA GLU A 138 11.14 13.17 -6.74
C GLU A 138 9.72 12.74 -6.40
N PHE A 139 9.39 12.75 -5.11
CA PHE A 139 8.05 12.50 -4.62
C PHE A 139 7.39 13.83 -4.24
N GLY A 140 6.20 14.09 -4.78
CA GLY A 140 5.41 15.22 -4.30
C GLY A 140 4.99 15.04 -2.84
N ASP A 141 4.85 16.14 -2.10
CA ASP A 141 4.51 16.09 -0.67
C ASP A 141 3.24 15.27 -0.38
N ARG A 142 2.20 15.38 -1.22
CA ARG A 142 0.96 14.61 -1.10
C ARG A 142 1.13 13.08 -1.18
N THR A 143 2.24 12.60 -1.74
CA THR A 143 2.60 11.17 -1.77
C THR A 143 3.27 10.72 -0.47
N ILE A 144 4.06 11.59 0.16
CA ILE A 144 4.82 11.28 1.39
C ILE A 144 3.96 11.44 2.65
N GLN A 145 3.06 12.43 2.69
CA GLN A 145 2.22 12.70 3.86
C GLN A 145 1.43 11.47 4.37
N PRO A 146 0.83 10.61 3.52
CA PRO A 146 0.20 9.38 3.99
C PRO A 146 1.17 8.42 4.69
N LEU A 147 2.42 8.31 4.23
CA LEU A 147 3.44 7.44 4.83
C LEU A 147 3.85 7.92 6.23
N LEU A 148 3.95 9.24 6.43
CA LEU A 148 4.16 9.86 7.73
C LEU A 148 2.98 9.60 8.68
N ARG A 149 1.74 9.79 8.21
CA ARG A 149 0.53 9.52 9.03
C ARG A 149 0.36 8.06 9.41
N LEU A 150 0.81 7.14 8.54
CA LEU A 150 0.86 5.72 8.82
C LEU A 150 2.05 5.32 9.71
N GLY A 151 2.96 6.26 10.01
CA GLY A 151 4.15 6.00 10.82
C GLY A 151 5.20 5.16 10.12
N LEU A 152 5.15 5.01 8.79
CA LEU A 152 6.10 4.22 7.99
C LEU A 152 7.40 4.99 7.69
N LEU A 153 7.30 6.32 7.67
CA LEU A 153 8.45 7.23 7.62
C LEU A 153 8.50 8.04 8.91
N GLN A 154 9.69 8.47 9.28
CA GLN A 154 9.91 9.33 10.45
C GLN A 154 10.97 10.38 10.18
N VAL A 155 10.94 11.45 10.95
CA VAL A 155 12.03 12.44 10.99
C VAL A 155 13.28 11.79 11.61
N LEU A 156 14.45 12.06 11.01
CA LEU A 156 15.72 11.58 11.54
C LEU A 156 16.14 12.42 12.76
N HIS A 157 16.50 11.75 13.86
CA HIS A 157 16.93 12.42 15.09
C HIS A 157 18.18 13.30 14.89
N THR A 158 19.04 12.91 13.95
CA THR A 158 20.28 13.64 13.60
C THR A 158 20.02 14.89 12.75
N SER A 159 18.90 14.95 12.04
CA SER A 159 18.59 15.96 11.04
C SER A 159 17.07 16.12 10.90
N PRO A 160 16.45 17.11 11.56
CA PRO A 160 14.99 17.23 11.64
C PRO A 160 14.29 17.52 10.30
N GLU A 161 15.05 17.98 9.32
CA GLU A 161 14.60 18.20 7.95
C GLU A 161 14.59 16.93 7.09
N LEU A 162 15.27 15.86 7.51
CA LEU A 162 15.37 14.61 6.75
C LEU A 162 14.39 13.57 7.25
N LEU A 163 13.86 12.76 6.33
CA LEU A 163 13.05 11.59 6.68
C LEU A 163 13.82 10.30 6.41
N GLY A 164 13.62 9.31 7.28
CA GLY A 164 14.08 7.94 7.09
C GLY A 164 12.93 6.94 7.26
N ILE A 165 13.24 5.68 7.01
CA ILE A 165 12.32 4.57 7.32
C ILE A 165 12.22 4.44 8.84
N SER A 166 11.00 4.39 9.37
CA SER A 166 10.78 4.16 10.81
C SER A 166 10.94 2.68 11.17
N PRO A 167 11.02 2.32 12.47
CA PRO A 167 10.96 0.92 12.90
C PRO A 167 9.71 0.19 12.36
N LEU A 168 8.54 0.82 12.45
CA LEU A 168 7.29 0.25 11.90
C LEU A 168 7.37 0.09 10.37
N GLY A 169 8.00 1.04 9.67
CA GLY A 169 8.24 0.97 8.24
C GLY A 169 9.15 -0.20 7.87
N TYR A 170 10.21 -0.42 8.65
CA TYR A 170 11.12 -1.55 8.48
C TYR A 170 10.39 -2.88 8.66
N GLU A 171 9.64 -3.05 9.75
CA GLU A 171 8.85 -4.27 10.00
C GLU A 171 7.82 -4.51 8.90
N THR A 172 7.15 -3.45 8.43
CA THR A 172 6.19 -3.52 7.32
C THR A 172 6.86 -3.99 6.02
N TRP A 173 8.06 -3.50 5.73
CA TRP A 173 8.83 -3.94 4.56
C TRP A 173 9.24 -5.42 4.67
N MET A 174 9.70 -5.85 5.84
CA MET A 174 10.08 -7.24 6.07
C MET A 174 8.89 -8.20 5.93
N ASP A 175 7.72 -7.86 6.48
CA ASP A 175 6.50 -8.68 6.34
C ASP A 175 6.06 -8.76 4.86
N PHE A 176 6.07 -7.65 4.14
CA PHE A 176 5.78 -7.62 2.70
C PHE A 176 6.70 -8.55 1.90
N ARG A 177 8.01 -8.53 2.19
CA ARG A 177 9.01 -9.40 1.56
C ARG A 177 8.81 -10.87 1.93
N ALA A 178 8.54 -11.16 3.20
CA ALA A 178 8.29 -12.51 3.69
C ALA A 178 7.07 -13.16 3.02
N ARG A 179 6.06 -12.36 2.66
CA ARG A 179 4.89 -12.78 1.86
C ARG A 179 5.17 -12.94 0.36
N GLY A 180 6.42 -12.76 -0.07
CA GLY A 180 6.85 -12.90 -1.46
C GLY A 180 6.61 -11.65 -2.31
N GLY A 181 6.38 -10.49 -1.69
CA GLY A 181 6.26 -9.21 -2.38
C GLY A 181 7.56 -8.79 -3.05
N ARG A 182 7.54 -8.62 -4.38
CA ARG A 182 8.68 -8.11 -5.15
C ARG A 182 8.43 -6.69 -5.64
N TYR A 183 7.21 -6.40 -6.06
CA TYR A 183 6.78 -5.10 -6.57
C TYR A 183 5.58 -4.56 -5.77
N PRO A 184 5.34 -3.24 -5.72
CA PRO A 184 4.25 -2.66 -4.94
C PRO A 184 2.87 -3.28 -5.17
N GLU A 185 2.62 -3.80 -6.38
CA GLU A 185 1.41 -4.48 -6.84
C GLU A 185 1.27 -5.95 -6.37
N ASP A 186 2.31 -6.55 -5.80
CA ASP A 186 2.31 -7.95 -5.35
C ASP A 186 1.55 -8.20 -4.04
N SER A 187 0.76 -7.23 -3.56
CA SER A 187 -0.02 -7.27 -2.30
C SER A 187 -1.10 -8.36 -2.23
N LEU A 188 -1.25 -9.18 -3.27
CA LEU A 188 -2.37 -10.10 -3.47
C LEU A 188 -1.99 -11.59 -3.50
N LYS A 189 -0.77 -11.99 -3.16
CA LYS A 189 -0.50 -13.43 -3.00
C LYS A 189 -1.09 -13.90 -1.67
N PRO A 190 -2.10 -14.80 -1.66
CA PRO A 190 -2.48 -15.46 -0.42
C PRO A 190 -1.25 -16.15 0.17
N LEU A 191 -1.20 -16.24 1.50
CA LEU A 191 -0.21 -17.06 2.20
C LEU A 191 -0.15 -18.42 1.48
N PRO A 192 1.05 -18.92 1.09
CA PRO A 192 1.14 -20.31 0.70
C PRO A 192 0.64 -21.14 1.88
N ASP A 193 -0.34 -22.01 1.63
CA ASP A 193 -0.83 -22.93 2.65
C ASP A 193 0.37 -23.64 3.29
N SER A 194 0.55 -23.43 4.60
CA SER A 194 1.45 -24.24 5.41
C SER A 194 0.90 -25.66 5.38
N ARG A 195 1.42 -26.48 4.46
CA ARG A 195 1.23 -27.93 4.48
C ARG A 195 2.01 -28.56 5.62
#